data_AF-A0A7S3J332-F1
#
_entry.id   AF-A0A7S3J332-F1
#
_cell.length_a   1.000
_cell.length_b   1.000
_cell.length_c   1.000
_cell.angle_alpha   90.00
_cell.angle_beta   90.00
_cell.angle_gamma   90.00
#
_symmetry.space_group_name_H-M   'P 1'
#
loop_
_entity.id
_entity.type
_entity.pdbx_description
1 polymer ?
#
loop_
_entity_poly.entity_id
_entity_poly.type
_entity_poly.pdbx_seq_one_letter_code
_entity_poly.pdbx_strand_id
1 'polypeptide(L)'
;MEGVQKLAVNDFFAGAEIMKEETGKLFTFVVSFYEIYNSKVYDLLDNHKLKKVQEDAKGSIQIPGLKEVQARTADEMIQLIEYGQSERKTKSTACNDTSSRSHAIGTISIKQINKRNQIIADSGKLLLVDLAGSEKAQDSQSNIKQRRIEGA
;
A
#
# COMPACT_ATOMS: atom_id res chain seq x y z
N MET A 1 -5.66 17.60 10.67
CA MET A 1 -6.20 16.34 11.21
C MET A 1 -5.19 15.26 10.87
N GLU A 2 -4.47 14.75 11.86
CA GLU A 2 -3.54 13.63 11.66
C GLU A 2 -4.36 12.41 11.20
N GLY A 3 -4.05 11.87 10.02
CA GLY A 3 -4.76 10.69 9.51
C GLY A 3 -4.43 9.45 10.35
N VAL A 4 -5.37 8.49 10.43
CA VAL A 4 -5.22 7.24 11.19
C VAL A 4 -3.92 6.49 10.87
N GLN A 5 -3.43 6.62 9.64
CA GLN A 5 -2.16 6.06 9.21
C GLN A 5 -0.97 6.63 10.00
N LYS A 6 -0.94 7.93 10.31
CA LYS A 6 0.19 8.55 11.04
C LYS A 6 0.24 8.05 12.48
N LEU A 7 -0.92 7.94 13.12
CA LEU A 7 -1.06 7.38 14.47
C LEU A 7 -0.57 5.91 14.49
N ALA A 8 -1.03 5.08 13.56
CA ALA A 8 -0.63 3.68 13.48
C ALA A 8 0.89 3.52 13.25
N VAL A 9 1.51 4.37 12.42
CA VAL A 9 2.96 4.35 12.21
C VAL A 9 3.70 4.65 13.52
N ASN A 10 3.31 5.72 14.23
CA ASN A 10 3.94 6.08 15.49
C ASN A 10 3.82 4.94 16.53
N ASP A 11 2.64 4.33 16.61
CA ASP A 11 2.40 3.19 17.50
C ASP A 11 3.27 1.98 17.15
N PHE A 12 3.52 1.71 15.87
CA PHE A 12 4.41 0.62 15.47
C PHE A 12 5.85 0.85 15.92
N PHE A 13 6.40 2.05 15.71
CA PHE A 13 7.76 2.35 16.14
C PHE A 13 7.90 2.37 17.67
N ALA A 14 6.91 2.91 18.38
CA ALA A 14 6.87 2.83 19.85
C ALA A 14 6.80 1.36 20.33
N GLY A 15 5.92 0.56 19.72
CA GLY A 15 5.79 -0.86 20.02
C GLY A 15 7.07 -1.66 19.75
N ALA A 16 7.82 -1.32 18.70
CA ALA A 16 9.11 -1.96 18.41
C ALA A 16 10.15 -1.70 19.51
N GLU A 17 10.21 -0.48 20.07
CA GLU A 17 11.10 -0.17 21.19
C GLU A 17 10.67 -0.88 22.48
N ILE A 18 9.37 -0.91 22.79
CA ILE A 18 8.86 -1.69 23.94
C ILE A 18 9.24 -3.17 23.81
N MET A 19 9.00 -3.78 22.65
CA MET A 19 9.33 -5.19 22.42
C MET A 19 10.83 -5.48 22.54
N LYS A 20 11.68 -4.52 22.16
CA LYS A 20 13.12 -4.62 22.32
C LYS A 20 13.53 -4.55 23.80
N GLU A 21 12.91 -3.68 24.59
CA GLU A 21 13.16 -3.59 26.04
C GLU A 21 12.68 -4.83 26.79
N GLU A 22 11.47 -5.31 26.51
CA GLU A 22 10.86 -6.43 27.23
C GLU A 22 11.41 -7.80 26.81
N THR A 23 11.74 -7.98 25.52
CA THR A 23 12.05 -9.30 24.96
C THR A 23 13.40 -9.38 24.26
N GLY A 24 14.08 -8.26 24.05
CA GLY A 24 15.33 -8.19 23.27
C GLY A 24 15.14 -8.43 21.76
N LYS A 25 13.90 -8.59 21.27
CA LYS A 25 13.60 -8.78 19.86
C LYS A 25 13.60 -7.45 19.13
N LEU A 26 14.24 -7.43 17.96
CA LEU A 26 14.31 -6.24 17.10
C LEU A 26 13.34 -6.39 15.94
N PHE A 27 12.67 -5.31 15.59
CA PHE A 27 11.72 -5.27 14.49
C PHE A 27 12.08 -4.15 13.51
N THR A 28 11.75 -4.37 12.25
CA THR A 28 11.79 -3.37 11.20
C THR A 28 10.51 -3.46 10.38
N PHE A 29 10.27 -2.42 9.59
CA PHE A 29 9.05 -2.30 8.83
C PHE A 29 9.37 -2.09 7.36
N VAL A 30 8.59 -2.75 6.52
CA VAL A 30 8.75 -2.71 5.06
C VAL A 30 7.41 -2.31 4.45
N VAL A 31 7.43 -1.26 3.65
CA VAL A 31 6.25 -0.72 2.98
C VAL A 31 6.24 -1.17 1.52
N SER A 32 5.08 -1.60 1.06
CA SER A 32 4.76 -1.68 -0.36
C SER A 32 3.44 -0.97 -0.63
N PHE A 33 3.26 -0.44 -1.84
CA PHE A 33 2.05 0.32 -2.18
C PHE A 33 1.70 0.07 -3.63
N TYR A 34 0.47 -0.36 -3.90
CA TYR A 34 -0.04 -0.56 -5.24
C TYR A 34 -1.48 -0.08 -5.36
N GLU A 35 -1.92 0.13 -6.59
CA GLU A 35 -3.32 0.31 -6.91
C GLU A 35 -3.85 -0.80 -7.80
N ILE A 36 -5.14 -1.05 -7.67
CA ILE A 36 -5.92 -1.89 -8.57
C ILE A 36 -6.79 -0.96 -9.39
N TYR A 37 -6.56 -0.94 -10.70
CA TYR A 37 -7.33 -0.16 -11.65
C TYR A 37 -7.60 -0.99 -12.90
N ASN A 38 -8.87 -1.11 -13.28
CA ASN A 38 -9.32 -1.88 -14.43
C ASN A 38 -8.72 -3.31 -14.46
N SER A 39 -8.86 -4.02 -13.33
CA SER A 39 -8.37 -5.39 -13.12
C SER A 39 -6.85 -5.58 -13.33
N LYS A 40 -6.08 -4.48 -13.26
CA LYS A 40 -4.62 -4.48 -13.34
C LYS A 40 -4.02 -3.89 -12.07
N VAL A 41 -2.85 -4.39 -11.71
CA VAL A 41 -2.09 -3.93 -10.54
C VAL A 41 -0.94 -3.04 -10.96
N TYR A 42 -0.88 -1.82 -10.42
CA TYR A 42 0.20 -0.88 -10.67
C TYR A 42 0.93 -0.55 -9.37
N ASP A 43 2.25 -0.60 -9.40
CA ASP A 43 3.10 -0.33 -8.25
C ASP A 43 3.29 1.17 -8.06
N LEU A 44 2.73 1.72 -6.98
CA LEU A 44 2.76 3.15 -6.68
C LEU A 44 4.11 3.61 -6.13
N LEU A 45 5.01 2.71 -5.73
CA LEU A 45 6.36 3.06 -5.29
C LEU A 45 7.40 2.92 -6.42
N ASP A 46 7.02 2.29 -7.54
CA ASP A 46 7.88 2.00 -8.70
C ASP A 46 7.32 2.64 -9.99
N ASN A 47 7.13 3.97 -9.96
CA ASN A 47 6.69 4.76 -11.12
C ASN A 47 5.43 4.20 -11.81
N HIS A 48 4.48 3.68 -11.03
CA HIS A 48 3.22 3.13 -11.53
C HIS A 48 3.41 1.96 -12.51
N LYS A 49 4.46 1.16 -12.30
CA LYS A 49 4.77 0.03 -13.18
C LYS A 49 3.73 -1.08 -13.04
N LEU A 50 3.23 -1.56 -14.16
CA LEU A 50 2.30 -2.70 -14.22
C LEU A 50 2.97 -3.95 -13.63
N LYS A 51 2.29 -4.60 -12.68
CA LYS A 51 2.72 -5.88 -12.07
C LYS A 51 1.73 -6.99 -12.43
N LYS A 52 2.23 -8.22 -12.45
CA LYS A 52 1.41 -9.41 -12.64
C LYS A 52 1.02 -9.97 -11.28
N VAL A 53 -0.23 -10.37 -11.16
CA VAL A 53 -0.74 -11.12 -10.01
C VAL A 53 -0.56 -12.60 -10.29
N GLN A 54 -0.07 -13.35 -9.32
CA GLN A 54 0.14 -14.80 -9.41
C GLN A 54 -0.42 -15.46 -8.16
N GLU A 55 -0.82 -16.72 -8.28
CA GLU A 55 -1.23 -17.55 -7.15
C GLU A 55 -0.11 -18.57 -6.89
N ASP A 56 0.35 -18.68 -5.64
CA ASP A 56 1.34 -19.69 -5.28
C ASP A 56 0.71 -21.08 -5.08
N ALA A 57 1.54 -22.09 -4.85
CA ALA A 57 1.08 -23.47 -4.66
C ALA A 57 0.18 -23.68 -3.43
N LYS A 58 0.07 -22.68 -2.53
CA LYS A 58 -0.78 -22.70 -1.35
C LYS A 58 -2.08 -21.90 -1.56
N GLY A 59 -2.32 -21.40 -2.77
CA GLY A 59 -3.47 -20.57 -3.08
C GLY A 59 -3.34 -19.12 -2.61
N SER A 60 -2.15 -18.69 -2.18
CA SER A 60 -1.95 -17.31 -1.73
C SER A 60 -1.61 -16.41 -2.92
N ILE A 61 -2.27 -15.27 -3.00
CA ILE A 61 -2.04 -14.27 -4.04
C ILE A 61 -0.73 -13.53 -3.78
N GLN A 62 0.14 -13.52 -4.78
CA GLN A 62 1.43 -12.86 -4.79
C GLN A 62 1.48 -11.83 -5.92
N ILE A 63 2.25 -10.76 -5.71
CA ILE A 63 2.54 -9.75 -6.75
C ILE A 63 4.06 -9.74 -6.93
N PRO A 64 4.63 -10.64 -7.76
CA PRO A 64 6.08 -10.74 -7.90
C PRO A 64 6.71 -9.45 -8.43
N GLY A 65 7.81 -9.06 -7.80
CA GLY A 65 8.53 -7.84 -8.15
C GLY A 65 7.83 -6.54 -7.75
N LEU A 66 6.81 -6.59 -6.89
CA LEU A 66 6.31 -5.40 -6.20
C LEU A 66 7.43 -4.79 -5.36
N LYS A 67 7.59 -3.47 -5.45
CA LYS A 67 8.64 -2.77 -4.73
C LYS A 67 8.33 -2.74 -3.23
N GLU A 68 9.28 -3.26 -2.48
CA GLU A 68 9.29 -3.24 -1.02
C GLU A 68 10.38 -2.27 -0.56
N VAL A 69 10.01 -1.29 0.27
CA VAL A 69 10.94 -0.29 0.79
C VAL A 69 10.97 -0.38 2.31
N GLN A 70 12.16 -0.64 2.87
CA GLN A 70 12.35 -0.64 4.31
C GLN A 70 12.32 0.80 4.84
N ALA A 71 11.48 1.05 5.85
CA ALA A 71 11.43 2.32 6.56
C ALA A 71 12.23 2.20 7.87
N ARG A 72 13.21 3.08 8.06
CA ARG A 72 14.08 3.08 9.25
C ARG A 72 13.54 3.97 10.36
N THR A 73 12.70 4.94 10.01
CA THR A 73 12.07 5.87 10.96
C THR A 73 10.58 5.99 10.67
N ALA A 74 9.83 6.49 11.67
CA ALA A 74 8.41 6.79 11.53
C ALA A 74 8.17 7.82 10.40
N ASP A 75 9.00 8.86 10.34
CA ASP A 75 8.92 9.88 9.30
C ASP A 75 9.14 9.32 7.89
N GLU A 76 10.13 8.45 7.71
CA GLU A 76 10.36 7.78 6.42
C GLU A 76 9.15 6.94 6.01
N MET A 77 8.53 6.23 6.96
CA MET A 77 7.34 5.43 6.66
C MET A 77 6.15 6.31 6.28
N ILE A 78 5.92 7.41 7.02
CA ILE A 78 4.87 8.38 6.71
C ILE A 78 5.08 8.96 5.32
N GLN A 79 6.31 9.35 4.98
CA GLN A 79 6.67 9.87 3.65
C GLN A 79 6.40 8.84 2.55
N LEU A 80 6.71 7.56 2.76
CA LEU A 80 6.40 6.50 1.79
C LEU A 80 4.89 6.33 1.57
N ILE A 81 4.10 6.40 2.64
CA ILE A 81 2.64 6.32 2.56
C ILE A 81 2.08 7.55 1.83
N GLU A 82 2.54 8.75 2.18
CA GLU A 82 2.13 10.00 1.54
C GLU A 82 2.52 10.04 0.05
N TYR A 83 3.73 9.56 -0.27
CA TYR A 83 4.19 9.41 -1.65
C TYR A 83 3.26 8.50 -2.45
N GLY A 84 2.99 7.27 -1.95
CA GLY A 84 2.08 6.34 -2.61
C GLY A 84 0.67 6.93 -2.84
N GLN A 85 0.15 7.67 -1.85
CA GLN A 85 -1.13 8.38 -2.01
C GLN A 85 -1.07 9.50 -3.06
N SER A 86 0.05 10.22 -3.14
CA SER A 86 0.22 11.29 -4.13
C SER A 86 0.37 10.75 -5.55
N GLU A 87 1.04 9.61 -5.74
CA GLU A 87 1.21 8.99 -7.06
C GLU A 87 -0.14 8.61 -7.68
N ARG A 88 -1.06 8.07 -6.87
CA ARG A 88 -2.45 7.81 -7.28
C ARG A 88 -3.18 9.10 -7.70
N LYS A 89 -3.01 10.19 -6.94
CA LYS A 89 -3.64 11.49 -7.23
C LYS A 89 -3.11 12.14 -8.51
N THR A 90 -1.79 12.15 -8.70
CA THR A 90 -1.12 12.81 -9.85
C THR A 90 -1.49 12.13 -11.18
N LYS A 91 -1.58 10.80 -11.21
CA LYS A 91 -2.05 10.08 -12.40
C LYS A 91 -3.53 10.35 -12.71
N SER A 92 -4.34 10.56 -11.67
CA SER A 92 -5.76 10.91 -11.81
C SER A 92 -5.96 12.31 -12.41
N THR A 93 -5.18 13.31 -12.01
CA THR A 93 -5.27 14.65 -12.61
C THR A 93 -4.76 14.68 -14.06
N ALA A 94 -3.79 13.85 -14.41
CA ALA A 94 -3.28 13.74 -15.79
C ALA A 94 -4.22 12.97 -16.74
N CYS A 95 -5.08 12.08 -16.24
CA CYS A 95 -5.84 11.13 -17.06
C CYS A 95 -7.30 10.97 -16.59
N ASN A 96 -8.05 12.08 -16.43
CA ASN A 96 -9.43 12.10 -15.87
C ASN A 96 -9.54 11.55 -14.43
N ASP A 97 -10.56 11.97 -13.69
CA ASP A 97 -10.82 11.53 -12.30
C ASP A 97 -10.87 9.99 -12.17
N THR A 98 -9.69 9.41 -11.96
CA THR A 98 -9.37 7.98 -11.87
C THR A 98 -9.23 7.58 -10.40
N SER A 99 -9.04 8.56 -9.51
CA SER A 99 -8.97 8.38 -8.06
C SER A 99 -10.26 7.77 -7.52
N SER A 100 -11.42 8.16 -8.05
CA SER A 100 -12.72 7.59 -7.69
C SER A 100 -12.92 6.14 -8.13
N ARG A 101 -12.10 5.61 -9.06
CA ARG A 101 -12.27 4.31 -9.72
C ARG A 101 -11.11 3.32 -9.53
N SER A 102 -10.12 3.69 -8.73
CA SER A 102 -8.99 2.83 -8.37
C SER A 102 -9.04 2.51 -6.88
N HIS A 103 -8.65 1.30 -6.51
CA HIS A 103 -8.45 0.91 -5.12
C HIS A 103 -6.96 1.03 -4.79
N ALA A 104 -6.62 1.70 -3.70
CA ALA A 104 -5.24 1.83 -3.25
C ALA A 104 -4.99 0.90 -2.05
N ILE A 105 -3.89 0.15 -2.10
CA ILE A 105 -3.49 -0.79 -1.06
C ILE A 105 -2.05 -0.50 -0.67
N GLY A 106 -1.86 0.04 0.53
CA GLY A 106 -0.58 0.15 1.21
C GLY A 106 -0.39 -1.02 2.17
N THR A 107 0.70 -1.75 2.08
CA THR A 107 1.03 -2.83 3.02
C THR A 107 2.22 -2.43 3.87
N ILE A 108 2.07 -2.50 5.19
CA ILE A 108 3.17 -2.37 6.15
C ILE A 108 3.46 -3.77 6.69
N SER A 109 4.58 -4.36 6.27
CA SER A 109 5.06 -5.65 6.75
C SER A 109 5.97 -5.45 7.96
N ILE A 110 5.63 -6.11 9.06
CA ILE A 110 6.41 -6.13 10.30
C ILE A 110 7.34 -7.33 10.22
N LYS A 111 8.66 -7.08 10.24
CA LYS A 111 9.69 -8.11 10.09
C LYS A 111 10.59 -8.12 11.31
N GLN A 112 10.83 -9.29 11.89
CA GLN A 112 11.82 -9.45 12.95
C GLN A 112 13.22 -9.45 12.32
N ILE A 113 14.15 -8.73 12.93
CA ILE A 113 15.55 -8.67 12.50
C ILE A 113 16.51 -9.18 13.58
N ASN A 114 17.69 -9.63 13.15
CA ASN A 114 18.81 -9.87 14.05
C ASN A 114 19.64 -8.59 14.29
N LYS A 115 20.65 -8.67 15.14
CA LYS A 115 21.57 -7.56 15.45
C LYS A 115 22.39 -7.06 14.24
N ARG A 116 22.36 -7.77 13.11
CA ARG A 116 22.99 -7.38 11.83
C ARG A 116 21.98 -6.79 10.84
N ASN A 117 20.78 -6.44 11.30
CA ASN A 117 19.67 -5.92 10.50
C ASN A 117 19.19 -6.87 9.38
N GLN A 118 19.42 -8.17 9.53
CA GLN A 118 18.92 -9.17 8.59
C GLN A 118 17.54 -9.63 9.04
N ILE A 119 16.59 -9.69 8.10
CA ILE A 119 15.26 -10.24 8.31
C ILE A 119 15.40 -11.73 8.65
N ILE A 120 14.81 -12.15 9.77
CA ILE A 120 14.82 -13.54 10.24
C ILE A 120 13.41 -14.15 10.34
N ALA A 121 12.37 -13.33 10.37
CA ALA A 121 10.99 -13.78 10.34
C ALA A 121 10.03 -12.67 9.85
N ASP A 122 8.97 -13.06 9.15
CA ASP A 122 7.79 -12.22 8.95
C ASP A 122 6.88 -12.35 10.18
N SER A 123 6.59 -11.24 10.85
CA SER A 123 5.89 -11.23 12.15
C SER A 123 4.46 -10.70 12.06
N GLY A 124 4.12 -9.98 10.99
CA GLY A 124 2.77 -9.47 10.78
C GLY A 124 2.69 -8.56 9.57
N LYS A 125 1.47 -8.20 9.17
CA LYS A 125 1.20 -7.24 8.11
C LYS A 125 -0.03 -6.41 8.47
N LEU A 126 0.05 -5.09 8.25
CA LEU A 126 -1.10 -4.19 8.23
C LEU A 126 -1.39 -3.80 6.78
N LEU A 127 -2.66 -3.86 6.37
CA LEU A 127 -3.11 -3.36 5.08
C LEU A 127 -3.90 -2.07 5.28
N LEU A 128 -3.42 -0.99 4.66
CA LEU A 128 -4.10 0.28 4.51
C LEU A 128 -4.83 0.26 3.17
N VAL A 129 -6.16 0.13 3.22
CA VAL A 129 -6.98 -0.02 2.02
C VAL A 129 -7.87 1.20 1.85
N ASP A 130 -7.74 1.86 0.70
CA ASP A 130 -8.64 2.92 0.26
C ASP A 130 -9.41 2.42 -0.96
N LEU A 131 -10.72 2.22 -0.79
CA LEU A 131 -11.56 1.62 -1.82
C LEU A 131 -12.13 2.69 -2.74
N ALA A 132 -12.29 2.34 -4.02
CA ALA A 132 -13.02 3.14 -4.99
C ALA A 132 -14.45 3.45 -4.49
N GLY A 133 -14.98 4.61 -4.89
CA GLY A 133 -16.33 5.02 -4.54
C GLY A 133 -17.38 4.09 -5.15
N SER A 134 -18.43 3.76 -4.39
CA SER A 134 -19.53 2.89 -4.83
C SER A 134 -20.67 3.65 -5.54
N GLU A 135 -20.43 4.90 -5.94
CA GLU A 135 -21.42 5.74 -6.59
C GLU A 135 -21.90 5.11 -7.91
N LYS A 136 -23.19 4.75 -7.94
CA LYS A 136 -23.83 4.11 -9.08
C LYS A 136 -23.72 5.01 -10.31
N ALA A 137 -23.51 4.39 -11.47
CA ALA A 137 -23.45 5.01 -12.80
C ALA A 137 -24.78 5.65 -13.28
N GLN A 138 -25.60 6.23 -12.40
CA GLN A 138 -26.87 6.88 -12.76
C GLN A 138 -26.72 8.37 -13.09
N ASP A 139 -25.65 9.05 -12.67
CA ASP A 139 -25.60 10.53 -12.70
C ASP A 139 -24.60 11.17 -13.68
N SER A 140 -24.39 10.63 -14.89
CA SER A 140 -23.63 11.38 -15.93
C SER A 140 -23.98 10.97 -17.36
N GLN A 141 -24.82 11.79 -17.99
CA GLN A 141 -25.19 11.77 -19.42
C GLN A 141 -24.05 12.16 -20.40
N SER A 142 -22.77 12.05 -20.01
CA SER A 142 -21.66 12.31 -20.94
C SER A 142 -20.45 11.42 -20.64
N ASN A 143 -20.02 10.65 -21.65
CA ASN A 143 -18.88 9.70 -21.67
C ASN A 143 -19.13 8.27 -21.15
N ILE A 144 -20.05 7.57 -21.85
CA ILE A 144 -20.67 6.30 -21.42
C ILE A 144 -19.83 5.04 -21.70
N LYS A 145 -18.92 5.00 -22.69
CA LYS A 145 -18.30 3.71 -23.09
C LYS A 145 -17.16 3.26 -22.16
N GLN A 146 -16.22 4.14 -21.86
CA GLN A 146 -15.04 3.77 -21.06
C GLN A 146 -15.40 3.61 -19.57
N ARG A 147 -16.30 4.44 -19.04
CA ARG A 147 -16.78 4.37 -17.66
C ARG A 147 -17.58 3.09 -17.33
N ARG A 148 -18.32 2.53 -18.29
CA ARG A 148 -19.11 1.30 -18.06
C ARG A 148 -18.27 0.03 -18.00
N ILE A 149 -17.09 0.03 -18.63
CA ILE A 149 -16.17 -1.13 -18.64
C ILE A 149 -15.33 -1.15 -17.35
N GLU A 150 -15.02 0.02 -16.79
CA GLU A 150 -14.15 0.16 -15.61
C GLU A 150 -14.88 -0.02 -14.27
N GLY A 151 -16.21 0.12 -14.23
CA GLY A 151 -17.02 -0.02 -13.01
C GLY A 151 -17.80 -1.33 -12.90
N ALA A 152 -17.49 -2.33 -13.74
CA ALA A 152 -18.17 -3.63 -13.81
C ALA A 152 -17.31 -4.76 -13.23
#